data_AF-A0A2K3NXB5-F1
#
_entry.id   AF-A0A2K3NXB5-F1
#
_cell.length_a   1.000
_cell.length_b   1.000
_cell.length_c   1.000
_cell.angle_alpha   90.00
_cell.angle_beta   90.00
_cell.angle_gamma   90.00
#
_symmetry.space_group_name_H-M   'P 1'
#
loop_
_entity.id
_entity.type
_entity.pdbx_description
1 polymer ?
#
loop_
_entity_poly.entity_id
_entity_poly.type
_entity_poly.pdbx_seq_one_letter_code
_entity_poly.pdbx_strand_id
1 'polypeptide(L)'
;MALKSAVELGVIDVIHKHGKPMTLSELVSSLKLHPSKVSVFYRFMRLLTHNGFFAKTTVLKAKEDGDDEEDEEVEEETTYALTPPSMLLINGESPCFTTIINGLFHPSVMDMWHSSKKWFGEENEQALYESANGETFFNFLNKDSEAYILSMFQEAMAADSQMMKFALKDCNHVFEGLESLVDVAGGTGVVSKLILEAFPHIKCTVLDQPQVVANLCGTQNLNFVGGDMFKSIPPADAVLLKFGTLDFGVW
;
A
#
# COMPACT_ATOMS: atom_id res chain seq x y z
N MET A 1 -14.08 0.55 2.60
CA MET A 1 -14.64 1.91 2.45
C MET A 1 -14.29 2.87 3.59
N ALA A 2 -14.57 2.57 4.86
CA ALA A 2 -14.21 3.51 5.95
C ALA A 2 -12.70 3.84 6.00
N LEU A 3 -11.83 2.83 5.82
CA LEU A 3 -10.39 3.02 5.76
C LEU A 3 -9.97 3.87 4.55
N LYS A 4 -10.49 3.56 3.36
CA LYS A 4 -10.29 4.34 2.13
C LYS A 4 -10.59 5.82 2.38
N SER A 5 -11.74 6.14 3.00
CA SER A 5 -12.10 7.52 3.31
C SER A 5 -11.14 8.18 4.29
N ALA A 6 -10.60 7.47 5.27
CA ALA A 6 -9.63 8.05 6.20
C ALA A 6 -8.29 8.38 5.51
N VAL A 7 -7.87 7.53 4.57
CA VAL A 7 -6.69 7.75 3.73
C VAL A 7 -6.91 8.92 2.77
N GLU A 8 -8.03 8.95 2.04
CA GLU A 8 -8.36 10.03 1.09
C GLU A 8 -8.52 11.40 1.78
N LEU A 9 -9.08 11.41 2.99
CA LEU A 9 -9.19 12.64 3.80
C LEU A 9 -7.84 13.07 4.40
N GLY A 10 -6.81 12.21 4.40
CA GLY A 10 -5.52 12.51 5.02
C GLY A 10 -5.57 12.56 6.55
N VAL A 11 -6.50 11.84 7.18
CA VAL A 11 -6.67 11.84 8.65
C VAL A 11 -5.38 11.40 9.36
N ILE A 12 -4.75 10.34 8.82
CA ILE A 12 -3.52 9.76 9.36
C ILE A 12 -2.39 10.80 9.34
N ASP A 13 -2.17 11.44 8.19
CA ASP A 13 -1.12 12.46 8.03
C ASP A 13 -1.34 13.68 8.92
N VAL A 14 -2.60 14.09 9.11
CA VAL A 14 -2.93 15.23 9.97
C VAL A 14 -2.55 14.92 11.42
N ILE A 15 -2.91 13.74 11.95
CA ILE A 15 -2.53 13.34 13.31
C ILE A 15 -1.01 13.20 13.42
N HIS A 16 -0.36 12.58 12.43
CA HIS A 16 1.08 12.42 12.42
C HIS A 16 1.81 13.77 12.45
N LYS A 17 1.44 14.72 11.58
CA LYS A 17 2.03 16.07 11.52
C LYS A 17 1.76 16.88 12.78
N HIS A 18 0.65 16.63 13.47
CA HIS A 18 0.36 17.28 14.75
C HIS A 18 1.25 16.79 15.89
N GLY A 19 1.79 15.56 15.79
CA GLY A 19 2.77 14.99 16.73
C GLY A 19 2.21 14.56 18.09
N LYS A 20 0.91 14.74 18.35
CA LYS A 20 0.22 14.32 19.57
C LYS A 20 -1.23 13.89 19.27
N PRO A 21 -1.92 13.19 20.19
CA PRO A 21 -3.33 12.84 20.00
C PRO A 21 -4.19 14.08 19.78
N MET A 22 -5.12 14.02 18.81
CA MET A 22 -5.97 15.17 18.42
C MET A 22 -7.41 14.96 18.84
N THR A 23 -8.08 16.03 19.26
CA THR A 23 -9.53 16.01 19.53
C THR A 23 -10.33 15.92 18.23
N LEU A 24 -11.63 15.60 18.34
CA LEU A 24 -12.51 15.63 17.16
C LEU A 24 -12.59 17.03 16.54
N SER A 25 -12.62 18.07 17.36
CA SER A 25 -12.73 19.47 16.91
C SER A 25 -11.46 19.92 16.18
N GLU A 26 -10.29 19.55 16.71
CA GLU A 26 -8.99 19.81 16.07
C GLU A 26 -8.87 19.10 14.71
N LEU A 27 -9.33 17.84 14.62
CA LEU A 27 -9.33 17.09 13.37
C LEU A 27 -10.26 17.73 12.33
N VAL A 28 -11.49 18.07 12.72
CA VAL A 28 -12.47 18.73 11.85
C VAL A 28 -11.91 20.05 11.30
N SER A 29 -11.26 20.83 12.18
CA SER A 29 -10.63 22.11 11.81
C SER A 29 -9.47 21.90 10.84
N SER A 30 -8.55 20.97 11.15
CA SER A 30 -7.37 20.68 10.33
C SER A 30 -7.74 20.13 8.94
N LEU A 31 -8.79 19.31 8.88
CA LEU A 31 -9.34 18.75 7.65
C LEU A 31 -10.29 19.71 6.91
N LYS A 32 -10.56 20.89 7.49
CA LYS A 32 -11.48 21.92 6.95
C LYS A 32 -12.86 21.36 6.59
N LEU A 33 -13.41 20.47 7.42
CA LEU A 33 -14.70 19.84 7.16
C LEU A 33 -15.85 20.81 7.42
N HIS A 34 -16.85 20.81 6.53
CA HIS A 34 -18.08 21.57 6.75
C HIS A 34 -18.83 21.07 7.99
N PRO A 35 -19.44 21.95 8.82
CA PRO A 35 -20.13 21.56 10.06
C PRO A 35 -21.17 20.42 9.88
N SER A 36 -21.88 20.39 8.74
CA SER A 36 -22.85 19.33 8.43
C SER A 36 -22.25 17.93 8.26
N LYS A 37 -20.93 17.81 8.08
CA LYS A 37 -20.23 16.52 7.90
C LYS A 37 -19.60 15.99 9.19
N VAL A 38 -19.56 16.79 10.26
CA VAL A 38 -18.91 16.43 11.53
C VAL A 38 -19.51 15.17 12.14
N SER A 39 -20.84 15.05 12.14
CA SER A 39 -21.53 13.87 12.68
C SER A 39 -21.23 12.60 11.89
N VAL A 40 -21.07 12.71 10.57
CA VAL A 40 -20.68 11.60 9.69
C VAL A 40 -19.22 11.22 9.94
N PHE A 41 -18.32 12.20 9.97
CA PHE A 41 -16.90 11.99 10.25
C PHE A 41 -16.68 11.32 11.61
N TYR A 42 -17.41 11.74 12.65
CA TYR A 42 -17.38 11.09 13.96
C TYR A 42 -17.75 9.61 13.90
N ARG A 43 -18.73 9.21 13.09
CA ARG A 43 -19.10 7.79 12.93
C ARG A 43 -17.98 6.98 12.27
N PHE A 44 -17.27 7.57 11.31
CA PHE A 44 -16.10 6.94 10.70
C PHE A 44 -14.97 6.79 11.72
N MET A 45 -14.64 7.85 12.46
CA MET A 45 -13.62 7.79 13.52
C MET A 45 -13.95 6.74 14.57
N ARG A 46 -15.22 6.66 15.01
CA ARG A 46 -15.67 5.65 15.96
C ARG A 46 -15.48 4.22 15.43
N LEU A 47 -15.85 3.96 14.18
CA LEU A 47 -15.67 2.65 13.54
C LEU A 47 -14.19 2.29 13.37
N LEU A 48 -13.38 3.24 12.90
CA LEU A 48 -11.95 3.03 12.66
C LEU A 48 -11.17 2.84 13.98
N THR A 49 -11.59 3.53 15.04
CA THR A 49 -11.08 3.29 16.40
C THR A 49 -11.40 1.87 16.84
N HIS A 50 -12.66 1.44 16.70
CA HIS A 50 -13.06 0.07 17.05
C HIS A 50 -12.27 -0.99 16.26
N ASN A 51 -11.95 -0.71 15.00
CA ASN A 51 -11.16 -1.59 14.16
C ASN A 51 -9.64 -1.47 14.38
N GLY A 52 -9.19 -0.72 15.39
CA GLY A 52 -7.79 -0.65 15.81
C GLY A 52 -6.90 0.26 14.97
N PHE A 53 -7.45 1.11 14.10
CA PHE A 53 -6.68 2.13 13.36
C PHE A 53 -6.42 3.40 14.19
N PHE A 54 -7.21 3.64 15.22
CA PHE A 54 -6.99 4.76 16.13
C PHE A 54 -7.19 4.30 17.58
N ALA A 55 -6.43 4.89 18.50
CA ALA A 55 -6.63 4.72 19.93
C ALA A 55 -7.31 5.96 20.50
N LYS A 56 -8.35 5.76 21.31
CA LYS A 56 -8.97 6.85 22.07
C LYS A 56 -8.17 7.10 23.34
N THR A 57 -7.80 8.36 23.57
CA THR A 57 -7.19 8.80 24.83
C THR A 57 -8.05 9.91 25.42
N THR A 58 -8.27 9.90 26.73
CA THR A 58 -8.98 10.98 27.41
C THR A 58 -7.96 11.98 27.92
N VAL A 59 -8.13 13.25 27.57
CA VAL A 59 -7.33 14.34 28.12
C VAL A 59 -8.24 15.18 29.02
N LEU A 60 -7.78 15.45 30.24
CA LEU A 60 -8.47 16.35 31.16
C LEU A 60 -8.13 17.78 30.75
N LYS A 61 -9.14 18.59 30.43
CA LYS A 61 -8.94 20.04 30.30
C LYS A 61 -8.88 20.66 31.69
N ALA A 62 -7.73 21.19 32.07
CA ALA A 62 -7.69 22.23 33.11
C ALA A 62 -8.22 23.51 32.47
N LYS A 63 -9.27 24.13 33.06
CA LYS A 63 -9.68 25.48 32.63
C LYS A 63 -8.51 26.45 32.89
N GLU A 64 -8.15 27.25 31.89
CA GLU A 64 -7.29 28.42 32.09
C GLU A 64 -7.99 29.39 33.04
N ASP A 65 -7.24 29.89 34.04
CA ASP A 65 -7.68 30.75 35.14
C ASP A 65 -8.71 31.81 34.70
N GLY A 66 -9.95 31.70 35.19
CA GLY A 66 -11.02 32.65 34.89
C GLY A 66 -12.38 32.27 35.48
N ASP A 67 -12.55 32.65 36.75
CA ASP A 67 -13.77 32.86 37.54
C ASP A 67 -14.60 31.65 38.02
N ASP A 68 -14.49 31.52 39.36
CA ASP A 68 -15.46 31.19 40.40
C ASP A 68 -16.14 29.81 40.49
N GLU A 69 -16.05 29.31 41.72
CA GLU A 69 -16.50 28.04 42.28
C GLU A 69 -17.99 27.78 42.06
N GLU A 70 -18.32 26.63 41.46
CA GLU A 70 -19.23 25.59 41.99
C GLU A 70 -19.48 24.57 40.84
N ASP A 71 -19.32 23.28 41.15
CA ASP A 71 -19.29 22.11 40.25
C ASP A 71 -18.01 21.92 39.39
N GLU A 72 -17.02 21.21 39.96
CA GLU A 72 -15.86 20.65 39.24
C GLU A 72 -16.29 19.55 38.24
N GLU A 73 -17.01 19.90 37.17
CA GLU A 73 -17.13 19.02 36.01
C GLU A 73 -15.84 19.10 35.20
N VAL A 74 -14.93 18.15 35.44
CA VAL A 74 -13.74 17.95 34.61
C VAL A 74 -14.23 17.57 33.21
N GLU A 75 -14.15 18.49 32.25
CA GLU A 75 -14.47 18.18 30.85
C GLU A 75 -13.42 17.21 30.28
N GLU A 76 -13.81 15.94 30.21
CA GLU A 76 -13.05 14.89 29.54
C GLU A 76 -13.16 15.05 28.02
N GLU A 77 -12.08 15.48 27.36
CA GLU A 77 -12.06 15.55 25.90
C GLU A 77 -11.45 14.27 25.30
N THR A 78 -12.23 13.61 24.44
CA THR A 78 -11.75 12.41 23.71
C THR A 78 -10.82 12.83 22.58
N THR A 79 -9.60 12.30 22.61
CA THR A 79 -8.58 12.47 21.57
C THR A 79 -8.32 11.15 20.83
N TYR A 80 -7.78 11.25 19.61
CA TYR A 80 -7.45 10.14 18.73
C TYR A 80 -5.94 10.12 18.49
N ALA A 81 -5.31 8.98 18.79
CA ALA A 81 -3.90 8.71 18.53
C ALA A 81 -3.76 7.65 17.43
N LEU A 82 -2.63 7.68 16.70
CA LEU A 82 -2.30 6.64 15.73
C LEU A 82 -1.92 5.33 16.44
N THR A 83 -2.26 4.22 15.80
CA THR A 83 -1.85 2.86 16.17
C THR A 83 -0.89 2.27 15.13
N PRO A 84 -0.18 1.15 15.41
CA PRO A 84 0.72 0.56 14.43
C PRO A 84 0.09 0.28 13.05
N PRO A 85 -1.15 -0.24 12.93
CA PRO A 85 -1.82 -0.37 11.63
C PRO A 85 -1.98 0.95 10.86
N SER A 86 -2.31 2.04 11.55
CA SER A 86 -2.45 3.36 10.91
C SER A 86 -1.12 4.02 10.57
N MET A 87 -0.05 3.70 11.31
CA MET A 87 1.29 4.22 11.01
C MET A 87 1.82 3.72 9.65
N LEU A 88 1.40 2.53 9.22
CA LEU A 88 1.68 2.01 7.88
C LEU A 88 1.04 2.83 6.74
N LEU A 89 0.22 3.84 7.06
CA LEU A 89 -0.51 4.68 6.11
C LEU A 89 -0.04 6.15 6.14
N ILE A 90 1.09 6.44 6.78
CA ILE A 90 1.68 7.78 6.82
C ILE A 90 2.39 8.06 5.50
N ASN A 91 1.98 9.13 4.80
CA ASN A 91 2.61 9.52 3.55
C ASN A 91 4.03 10.07 3.79
N GLY A 92 5.01 9.53 3.06
CA GLY A 92 6.41 9.93 3.14
C GLY A 92 7.27 9.07 4.08
N GLU A 93 6.67 8.18 4.87
CA GLU A 93 7.39 7.14 5.59
C GLU A 93 7.52 5.87 4.74
N SER A 94 8.56 5.07 4.98
CA SER A 94 8.74 3.76 4.34
C SER A 94 8.76 2.67 5.41
N PRO A 95 7.85 1.68 5.35
CA PRO A 95 6.83 1.45 4.31
C PRO A 95 5.63 2.42 4.39
N CYS A 96 4.96 2.68 3.25
CA CYS A 96 3.67 3.36 3.22
C CYS A 96 2.70 2.63 2.28
N PHE A 97 1.57 2.19 2.83
CA PHE A 97 0.55 1.38 2.14
C PHE A 97 -0.64 2.20 1.64
N THR A 98 -0.58 3.54 1.69
CA THR A 98 -1.62 4.41 1.15
C THR A 98 -1.96 4.08 -0.30
N THR A 99 -0.94 3.89 -1.15
CA THR A 99 -1.17 3.55 -2.57
C THR A 99 -1.77 2.16 -2.75
N ILE A 100 -1.44 1.20 -1.88
CA ILE A 100 -2.07 -0.14 -1.87
C ILE A 100 -3.56 -0.01 -1.54
N ILE A 101 -3.92 0.76 -0.51
CA ILE A 101 -5.33 1.01 -0.15
C ILE A 101 -6.08 1.68 -1.31
N ASN A 102 -5.47 2.67 -1.96
CA ASN A 102 -6.08 3.34 -3.12
C ASN A 102 -6.29 2.39 -4.30
N GLY A 103 -5.31 1.53 -4.61
CA GLY A 103 -5.42 0.53 -5.67
C GLY A 103 -6.49 -0.53 -5.40
N LEU A 104 -6.49 -1.12 -4.19
CA LEU A 104 -7.45 -2.16 -3.81
C LEU A 104 -8.90 -1.68 -3.82
N PHE A 105 -9.13 -0.42 -3.44
CA PHE A 105 -10.47 0.17 -3.42
C PHE A 105 -10.77 1.03 -4.65
N HIS A 106 -9.96 0.96 -5.71
CA HIS A 106 -10.24 1.64 -6.96
C HIS A 106 -11.45 1.00 -7.65
N PRO A 107 -12.36 1.78 -8.28
CA PRO A 107 -13.55 1.24 -8.96
C PRO A 107 -13.22 0.15 -9.99
N SER A 108 -12.14 0.29 -10.77
CA SER A 108 -11.75 -0.74 -11.75
C SER A 108 -11.53 -2.12 -11.13
N VAL A 109 -11.10 -2.20 -9.87
CA VAL A 109 -10.91 -3.45 -9.13
C VAL A 109 -12.18 -3.86 -8.37
N MET A 110 -12.91 -2.90 -7.79
CA MET A 110 -14.08 -3.19 -6.98
C MET A 110 -15.32 -3.55 -7.80
N ASP A 111 -15.49 -2.98 -8.99
CA ASP A 111 -16.71 -3.13 -9.77
C ASP A 111 -16.84 -4.54 -10.38
N MET A 112 -15.73 -5.26 -10.56
CA MET A 112 -15.73 -6.64 -11.08
C MET A 112 -16.57 -7.59 -10.22
N TRP A 113 -16.69 -7.32 -8.91
CA TRP A 113 -17.45 -8.17 -7.98
C TRP A 113 -18.94 -8.21 -8.30
N HIS A 114 -19.48 -7.21 -9.02
CA HIS A 114 -20.86 -7.22 -9.51
C HIS A 114 -21.11 -8.35 -10.54
N SER A 115 -20.06 -8.84 -11.20
CA SER A 115 -20.12 -9.94 -12.16
C SER A 115 -19.92 -11.32 -11.53
N SER A 116 -19.75 -11.43 -10.21
CA SER A 116 -19.47 -12.70 -9.51
C SER A 116 -20.49 -13.80 -9.82
N LYS A 117 -21.79 -13.48 -9.83
CA LYS A 117 -22.85 -14.46 -10.17
C LYS A 117 -22.74 -14.96 -11.63
N LYS A 118 -22.39 -14.07 -12.55
CA LYS A 118 -22.16 -14.41 -13.96
C LYS A 118 -20.96 -15.34 -14.07
N TRP A 119 -19.84 -14.96 -13.45
CA TRP A 119 -18.59 -15.72 -13.44
C TRP A 119 -18.75 -17.16 -12.94
N PHE A 120 -19.44 -17.38 -11.80
CA PHE A 120 -19.70 -18.74 -11.30
C PHE A 120 -20.64 -19.58 -12.18
N GLY A 121 -21.37 -18.96 -13.11
CA GLY A 121 -22.28 -19.64 -14.03
C GLY A 121 -21.71 -19.87 -15.43
N GLU A 122 -20.48 -19.43 -15.70
CA GLU A 122 -19.82 -19.58 -17.00
C GLU A 122 -19.10 -20.93 -17.10
N GLU A 123 -19.04 -21.49 -18.31
CA GLU A 123 -18.23 -22.69 -18.60
C GLU A 123 -16.75 -22.35 -18.85
N ASN A 124 -16.46 -21.08 -19.15
CA ASN A 124 -15.10 -20.63 -19.47
C ASN A 124 -14.25 -20.54 -18.22
N GLU A 125 -13.06 -21.14 -18.26
CA GLU A 125 -12.04 -20.97 -17.22
C GLU A 125 -11.30 -19.65 -17.45
N GLN A 126 -11.74 -18.60 -16.75
CA GLN A 126 -11.17 -17.25 -16.81
C GLN A 126 -11.21 -16.56 -15.46
N ALA A 127 -10.40 -15.53 -15.27
CA ALA A 127 -10.40 -14.73 -14.04
C ALA A 127 -11.71 -13.92 -13.91
N LEU A 128 -12.10 -13.58 -12.67
CA LEU A 128 -13.28 -12.73 -12.44
C LEU A 128 -13.18 -11.38 -13.17
N TYR A 129 -11.97 -10.80 -13.22
CA TYR A 129 -11.72 -9.55 -13.93
C TYR A 129 -12.02 -9.67 -15.43
N GLU A 130 -11.60 -10.79 -16.04
CA GLU A 130 -11.84 -11.09 -17.46
C GLU A 130 -13.32 -11.33 -17.73
N SER A 131 -13.99 -12.09 -16.88
CA SER A 131 -15.44 -12.31 -16.98
C SER A 131 -16.24 -11.01 -16.89
N ALA A 132 -15.78 -10.05 -16.06
CA ALA A 132 -16.44 -8.77 -15.86
C ALA A 132 -16.16 -7.77 -16.98
N ASN A 133 -14.91 -7.67 -17.45
CA ASN A 133 -14.44 -6.59 -18.32
C ASN A 133 -14.16 -7.03 -19.76
N GLY A 134 -14.13 -8.33 -20.04
CA GLY A 134 -13.86 -8.91 -21.36
C GLY A 134 -12.37 -8.94 -21.75
N GLU A 135 -11.47 -8.59 -20.83
CA GLU A 135 -10.02 -8.60 -21.02
C GLU A 135 -9.27 -8.86 -19.72
N THR A 136 -8.01 -9.25 -19.81
CA THR A 136 -7.16 -9.51 -18.64
C THR A 136 -6.82 -8.22 -17.90
N PHE A 137 -6.54 -8.32 -16.60
CA PHE A 137 -6.19 -7.16 -15.78
C PHE A 137 -4.95 -6.43 -16.31
N PHE A 138 -3.90 -7.16 -16.72
CA PHE A 138 -2.69 -6.53 -17.24
C PHE A 138 -2.89 -5.94 -18.65
N ASN A 139 -3.72 -6.56 -19.50
CA ASN A 139 -4.09 -5.94 -20.78
C ASN A 139 -4.79 -4.60 -20.56
N PHE A 140 -5.69 -4.55 -19.57
CA PHE A 140 -6.33 -3.30 -19.15
C PHE A 140 -5.30 -2.27 -18.64
N LEU A 141 -4.39 -2.66 -17.74
CA LEU A 141 -3.37 -1.74 -17.21
C LEU A 141 -2.42 -1.20 -18.31
N ASN A 142 -2.15 -1.99 -19.34
CA ASN A 142 -1.25 -1.62 -20.43
C ASN A 142 -1.90 -0.72 -21.49
N LYS A 143 -3.17 -0.31 -21.32
CA LYS A 143 -3.81 0.66 -22.20
C LYS A 143 -3.30 2.07 -21.93
N ASP A 144 -3.02 2.82 -23.00
CA ASP A 144 -2.60 4.23 -22.89
C ASP A 144 -3.63 5.10 -22.14
N SER A 145 -4.93 4.77 -22.23
CA SER A 145 -5.98 5.49 -21.49
C SER A 145 -5.91 5.28 -19.96
N GLU A 146 -5.26 4.20 -19.51
CA GLU A 146 -5.22 3.77 -18.11
C GLU A 146 -3.84 3.93 -17.47
N ALA A 147 -2.95 4.72 -18.08
CA ALA A 147 -1.58 4.94 -17.61
C ALA A 147 -1.50 5.37 -16.13
N TYR A 148 -2.49 6.14 -15.66
CA TYR A 148 -2.59 6.53 -14.25
C TYR A 148 -2.82 5.32 -13.32
N ILE A 149 -3.66 4.36 -13.74
CA ILE A 149 -3.95 3.15 -12.94
C ILE A 149 -2.73 2.23 -12.93
N LEU A 150 -2.01 2.12 -14.06
CA LEU A 150 -0.73 1.42 -14.10
C LEU A 150 0.29 2.04 -13.15
N SER A 151 0.42 3.37 -13.14
CA SER A 151 1.32 4.07 -12.19
C SER A 151 0.94 3.75 -10.74
N MET A 152 -0.34 3.85 -10.40
CA MET A 152 -0.85 3.52 -9.06
C MET A 152 -0.57 2.06 -8.69
N PHE A 153 -0.76 1.12 -9.62
CA PHE A 153 -0.46 -0.30 -9.41
C PHE A 153 1.04 -0.53 -9.16
N GLN A 154 1.90 0.07 -9.99
CA GLN A 154 3.36 -0.03 -9.83
C GLN A 154 3.83 0.58 -8.50
N GLU A 155 3.27 1.72 -8.11
CA GLU A 155 3.56 2.35 -6.82
C GLU A 155 3.09 1.49 -5.64
N ALA A 156 1.90 0.86 -5.74
CA ALA A 156 1.41 -0.08 -4.73
C ALA A 156 2.34 -1.31 -4.59
N MET A 157 2.81 -1.87 -5.72
CA MET A 157 3.76 -2.98 -5.73
C MET A 157 5.13 -2.59 -5.18
N ALA A 158 5.60 -1.36 -5.47
CA ALA A 158 6.83 -0.82 -4.92
C ALA A 158 6.73 -0.60 -3.40
N ALA A 159 5.60 -0.10 -2.92
CA ALA A 159 5.29 0.09 -1.51
C ALA A 159 5.29 -1.25 -0.74
N ASP A 160 4.60 -2.27 -1.26
CA ASP A 160 4.64 -3.62 -0.68
C ASP A 160 6.07 -4.16 -0.63
N SER A 161 6.84 -3.95 -1.69
CA SER A 161 8.23 -4.41 -1.78
C SER A 161 9.17 -3.81 -0.73
N GLN A 162 8.83 -2.66 -0.13
CA GLN A 162 9.58 -2.12 1.00
C GLN A 162 9.57 -3.04 2.23
N MET A 163 8.55 -3.89 2.37
CA MET A 163 8.53 -4.94 3.40
C MET A 163 9.70 -5.90 3.32
N MET A 164 10.26 -6.09 2.12
CA MET A 164 11.40 -6.96 1.92
C MET A 164 12.61 -6.53 2.75
N LYS A 165 12.74 -5.23 3.08
CA LYS A 165 13.81 -4.73 3.95
C LYS A 165 13.81 -5.40 5.33
N PHE A 166 12.63 -5.65 5.89
CA PHE A 166 12.51 -6.34 7.18
C PHE A 166 12.80 -7.84 7.02
N ALA A 167 12.28 -8.46 5.96
CA ALA A 167 12.56 -9.87 5.67
C ALA A 167 14.06 -10.14 5.45
N LEU A 168 14.77 -9.25 4.74
CA LEU A 168 16.22 -9.37 4.52
C LEU A 168 17.04 -9.29 5.81
N LYS A 169 16.55 -8.51 6.79
CA LYS A 169 17.20 -8.39 8.10
C LYS A 169 17.10 -9.69 8.90
N ASP A 170 15.96 -10.35 8.86
CA ASP A 170 15.68 -11.53 9.68
C ASP A 170 16.03 -12.86 8.97
N CYS A 171 16.06 -12.86 7.63
CA CYS A 171 16.30 -14.01 6.77
C CYS A 171 17.58 -13.87 5.93
N ASN A 172 18.62 -13.24 6.47
CA ASN A 172 19.88 -13.01 5.76
C ASN A 172 20.53 -14.31 5.23
N HIS A 173 20.43 -15.39 6.00
CA HIS A 173 20.96 -16.73 5.68
C HIS A 173 20.46 -17.30 4.34
N VAL A 174 19.32 -16.85 3.83
CA VAL A 174 18.78 -17.27 2.52
C VAL A 174 19.68 -16.81 1.36
N PHE A 175 20.38 -15.68 1.56
CA PHE A 175 21.20 -15.03 0.53
C PHE A 175 22.70 -15.25 0.74
N GLU A 176 23.09 -15.90 1.84
CA GLU A 176 24.50 -16.19 2.12
C GLU A 176 25.08 -17.19 1.14
N GLY A 177 26.21 -16.85 0.52
CA GLY A 177 26.92 -17.72 -0.43
C GLY A 177 26.42 -17.66 -1.88
N LEU A 178 25.42 -16.83 -2.18
CA LEU A 178 24.99 -16.59 -3.56
C LEU A 178 25.97 -15.64 -4.27
N GLU A 179 26.32 -15.94 -5.52
CA GLU A 179 27.06 -15.00 -6.38
C GLU A 179 26.10 -14.28 -7.34
N SER A 180 24.98 -14.91 -7.69
CA SER A 180 24.00 -14.40 -8.65
C SER A 180 22.55 -14.75 -8.27
N LEU A 181 21.64 -13.82 -8.52
CA LEU A 181 20.21 -13.98 -8.27
C LEU A 181 19.39 -13.38 -9.41
N VAL A 182 18.33 -14.09 -9.82
CA VAL A 182 17.32 -13.56 -10.76
C VAL A 182 16.03 -13.25 -10.01
N ASP A 183 15.58 -12.01 -10.10
CA ASP A 183 14.33 -11.48 -9.54
C ASP A 183 13.28 -11.46 -10.66
N VAL A 184 12.43 -12.49 -10.69
CA VAL A 184 11.43 -12.69 -11.75
C VAL A 184 10.16 -11.93 -11.40
N ALA A 185 9.60 -11.25 -12.40
CA ALA A 185 8.55 -10.24 -12.22
C ALA A 185 8.97 -9.16 -11.21
N GLY A 186 10.26 -8.81 -11.21
CA GLY A 186 10.86 -7.86 -10.26
C GLY A 186 10.51 -6.39 -10.52
N GLY A 187 9.75 -6.09 -11.57
CA GLY A 187 9.29 -4.77 -11.96
C GLY A 187 10.44 -3.79 -12.19
N THR A 188 10.43 -2.71 -11.42
CA THR A 188 11.48 -1.67 -11.46
C THR A 188 12.70 -1.99 -10.58
N GLY A 189 12.80 -3.24 -10.11
CA GLY A 189 13.94 -3.76 -9.35
C GLY A 189 14.02 -3.28 -7.92
N VAL A 190 12.89 -2.90 -7.29
CA VAL A 190 12.85 -2.41 -5.90
C VAL A 190 13.45 -3.46 -4.94
N VAL A 191 13.06 -4.72 -5.10
CA VAL A 191 13.55 -5.82 -4.27
C VAL A 191 15.03 -6.08 -4.53
N SER A 192 15.42 -6.21 -5.80
CA SER A 192 16.82 -6.35 -6.19
C SER A 192 17.73 -5.25 -5.62
N LYS A 193 17.26 -4.00 -5.57
CA LYS A 193 18.00 -2.89 -4.94
C LYS A 193 18.16 -3.08 -3.43
N LEU A 194 17.11 -3.48 -2.72
CA LEU A 194 17.17 -3.78 -1.29
C LEU A 194 18.11 -4.96 -0.99
N ILE A 195 18.12 -5.99 -1.85
CA ILE A 195 19.06 -7.10 -1.75
C ILE A 195 20.49 -6.61 -1.93
N LEU A 196 20.76 -5.76 -2.94
CA LEU A 196 22.10 -5.21 -3.18
C LEU A 196 22.57 -4.27 -2.06
N GLU A 197 21.66 -3.57 -1.38
CA GLU A 197 22.00 -2.77 -0.19
C GLU A 197 22.48 -3.66 0.97
N ALA A 198 21.89 -4.85 1.14
CA ALA A 198 22.27 -5.80 2.19
C ALA A 198 23.45 -6.71 1.78
N PHE A 199 23.54 -7.07 0.50
CA PHE A 199 24.51 -8.01 -0.06
C PHE A 199 25.14 -7.45 -1.35
N PRO A 200 26.07 -6.48 -1.25
CA PRO A 200 26.60 -5.79 -2.41
C PRO A 200 27.40 -6.67 -3.40
N HIS A 201 27.78 -7.88 -2.99
CA HIS A 201 28.55 -8.83 -3.79
C HIS A 201 27.70 -9.66 -4.75
N ILE A 202 26.39 -9.80 -4.48
CA ILE A 202 25.48 -10.57 -5.33
C ILE A 202 25.26 -9.80 -6.64
N LYS A 203 25.24 -10.51 -7.76
CA LYS A 203 24.78 -9.97 -9.05
C LYS A 203 23.28 -10.23 -9.20
N CYS A 204 22.48 -9.17 -9.17
CA CYS A 204 21.04 -9.25 -9.36
C CYS A 204 20.67 -9.02 -10.83
N THR A 205 19.81 -9.87 -11.36
CA THR A 205 19.18 -9.68 -12.68
C THR A 205 17.66 -9.62 -12.49
N VAL A 206 17.06 -8.49 -12.83
CA VAL A 206 15.60 -8.33 -12.84
C VAL A 206 15.07 -8.83 -14.18
N LEU A 207 14.21 -9.83 -14.16
CA LEU A 207 13.48 -10.32 -15.33
C LEU A 207 12.04 -9.80 -15.25
N ASP A 208 11.60 -9.07 -16.27
CA ASP A 208 10.23 -8.56 -16.37
C ASP A 208 9.78 -8.46 -17.83
N GLN A 209 8.53 -8.07 -18.09
CA GLN A 209 8.03 -7.92 -19.45
C GLN A 209 8.82 -6.82 -20.17
N PRO A 210 9.09 -6.95 -21.49
CA PRO A 210 9.93 -6.02 -22.21
C PRO A 210 9.54 -4.54 -22.02
N GLN A 211 8.25 -4.24 -22.00
CA GLN A 211 7.74 -2.87 -21.83
C GLN A 211 7.95 -2.30 -20.42
N VAL A 212 8.04 -3.14 -19.38
CA VAL A 212 8.25 -2.70 -17.99
C VAL A 212 9.71 -2.28 -17.77
N VAL A 213 10.66 -3.01 -18.37
CA VAL A 213 12.10 -2.77 -18.17
C VAL A 213 12.78 -1.99 -19.29
N ALA A 214 12.08 -1.67 -20.38
CA ALA A 214 12.65 -1.06 -21.59
C ALA A 214 13.52 0.19 -21.34
N ASN A 215 13.16 1.01 -20.35
CA ASN A 215 13.83 2.27 -20.06
C ASN A 215 14.68 2.23 -18.78
N LEU A 216 14.91 1.05 -18.21
CA LEU A 216 15.64 0.90 -16.96
C LEU A 216 17.12 0.63 -17.23
N CYS A 217 17.98 1.46 -16.64
CA CYS A 217 19.41 1.29 -16.69
C CYS A 217 19.89 0.53 -15.45
N GLY A 218 20.71 -0.49 -15.68
CA GLY A 218 21.37 -1.25 -14.63
C GLY A 218 22.55 -0.52 -13.99
N THR A 219 23.17 -1.19 -13.02
CA THR A 219 24.48 -0.84 -12.45
C THR A 219 25.45 -2.00 -12.67
N GLN A 220 26.64 -1.94 -12.08
CA GLN A 220 27.61 -3.04 -12.20
C GLN A 220 27.07 -4.39 -11.69
N ASN A 221 26.25 -4.36 -10.62
CA ASN A 221 25.70 -5.57 -9.98
C ASN A 221 24.18 -5.68 -10.13
N LEU A 222 23.55 -4.84 -10.95
CA LEU A 222 22.12 -4.87 -11.26
C LEU A 222 21.92 -4.84 -12.77
N ASN A 223 21.28 -5.87 -13.32
CA ASN A 223 20.91 -5.92 -14.72
C ASN A 223 19.38 -6.01 -14.88
N PHE A 224 18.86 -5.54 -16.01
CA PHE A 224 17.45 -5.65 -16.38
C PHE A 224 17.34 -6.43 -17.70
N VAL A 225 16.46 -7.43 -17.70
CA VAL A 225 16.22 -8.31 -18.86
C VAL A 225 14.73 -8.32 -19.16
N GLY A 226 14.38 -7.89 -20.36
CA GLY A 226 13.02 -7.99 -20.89
C GLY A 226 12.78 -9.40 -21.44
N GLY A 227 11.72 -10.07 -20.99
CA GLY A 227 11.42 -11.43 -21.43
C GLY A 227 10.10 -11.97 -20.92
N ASP A 228 9.90 -13.26 -21.18
CA ASP A 228 8.73 -14.04 -20.75
C ASP A 228 9.27 -15.19 -19.89
N MET A 229 8.86 -15.20 -18.61
CA MET A 229 9.34 -16.16 -17.62
C MET A 229 8.90 -17.59 -17.92
N PHE A 230 7.81 -17.80 -18.69
CA PHE A 230 7.36 -19.12 -19.11
C PHE A 230 8.15 -19.67 -20.29
N LYS A 231 8.83 -18.80 -21.05
CA LYS A 231 9.73 -19.21 -22.13
C LYS A 231 11.14 -19.47 -21.61
N SER A 232 11.71 -18.52 -20.88
CA SER A 232 13.08 -18.64 -20.36
C SER A 232 13.34 -17.69 -19.21
N ILE A 233 14.04 -18.20 -18.19
CA ILE A 233 14.58 -17.42 -17.08
C ILE A 233 16.11 -17.41 -17.22
N PRO A 234 16.80 -16.26 -17.09
CA PRO A 234 18.26 -16.21 -17.11
C PRO A 234 18.89 -17.13 -16.06
N PRO A 235 20.05 -17.74 -16.34
CA PRO A 235 20.74 -18.58 -15.36
C PRO A 235 21.32 -17.74 -14.21
N ALA A 236 21.12 -18.22 -12.98
CA ALA A 236 21.68 -17.67 -11.75
C ALA A 236 21.70 -18.76 -10.66
N ASP A 237 22.39 -18.50 -9.55
CA ASP A 237 22.46 -19.44 -8.42
C ASP A 237 21.10 -19.59 -7.72
N ALA A 238 20.30 -18.52 -7.71
CA ALA A 238 18.96 -18.52 -7.14
C ALA A 238 17.96 -17.75 -8.01
N VAL A 239 16.69 -18.16 -7.91
CA VAL A 239 15.54 -17.50 -8.51
C VAL A 239 14.62 -17.02 -7.39
N LEU A 240 14.34 -15.72 -7.37
CA LEU A 240 13.39 -15.09 -6.47
C LEU A 240 12.04 -14.90 -7.18
N LEU A 241 10.99 -15.41 -6.56
CA LEU A 241 9.60 -15.24 -6.97
C LEU A 241 8.84 -14.52 -5.85
N LYS A 242 8.69 -13.20 -5.95
CA LYS A 242 7.96 -12.38 -4.96
C LYS A 242 6.64 -11.88 -5.53
N PHE A 243 5.55 -12.21 -4.85
CA PHE A 243 4.16 -11.68 -4.90
C PHE A 243 3.53 -11.42 -6.29
N GLY A 244 4.15 -10.67 -7.20
CA GLY A 244 3.68 -10.48 -8.58
C GLY A 244 3.64 -11.77 -9.42
N THR A 245 4.29 -12.84 -8.96
CA THR A 245 4.33 -14.14 -9.63
C THR A 245 3.15 -15.05 -9.30
N LEU A 246 2.27 -14.71 -8.35
CA LEU A 246 1.12 -15.56 -7.99
C LEU A 246 -0.03 -15.48 -9.01
N ASP A 247 -0.04 -14.45 -9.88
CA ASP A 247 -1.00 -14.26 -10.95
C ASP A 247 -0.42 -14.75 -12.29
N PHE A 248 -0.15 -16.06 -12.39
CA PHE A 248 0.49 -16.71 -13.55
C PHE A 248 -0.25 -16.55 -14.90
N GLY A 249 -1.45 -15.99 -14.94
CA GLY A 249 -2.29 -15.97 -16.14
C GLY A 249 -1.84 -15.00 -17.25
N VAL A 250 -0.81 -14.17 -17.03
CA VAL A 250 -0.64 -12.94 -17.83
C VAL A 250 0.81 -12.55 -18.14
N TRP A 251 1.72 -13.54 -18.15
CA TRP A 251 3.13 -13.38 -18.49
C TRP A 251 3.49 -14.05 -19.80
#